data_AF-A0A519RG73-F1
#
_entry.id   AF-A0A519RG73-F1
#
_cell.length_a   1.000
_cell.length_b   1.000
_cell.length_c   1.000
_cell.angle_alpha   90.00
_cell.angle_beta   90.00
_cell.angle_gamma   90.00
#
_symmetry.space_group_name_H-M   'P 1'
#
loop_
_entity.id
_entity.type
_entity.pdbx_description
1 polymer ?
#
loop_
_entity_poly.entity_id
_entity_poly.type
_entity_poly.pdbx_seq_one_letter_code
_entity_poly.pdbx_strand_id
1 'polypeptide(L)'
;MPGCKPREEELQTSGGLAFSADTVKFDTVFTTLRTVTKRLWVYNRNPKGVNVDLIGLDQPAASAYTLLINGDLKQTATNVFIRGQDSLLIRPACAAALVWAEYLPSR
;
A
#
# COMPACT_ATOMS: atom_id res chain seq x y z
N MET A 1 2.20 -37.89 2.43
CA MET A 1 2.31 -36.47 2.79
C MET A 1 0.92 -35.85 2.65
N PRO A 2 0.31 -35.29 3.71
CA PRO A 2 -0.97 -34.63 3.54
C PRO A 2 -0.72 -33.37 2.72
N GLY A 3 -1.24 -33.34 1.49
CA GLY A 3 -1.09 -32.21 0.60
C GLY A 3 -1.82 -30.99 1.17
N CYS A 4 -1.19 -29.82 1.08
CA CYS A 4 -1.84 -28.54 1.31
C CYS A 4 -2.95 -28.36 0.27
N LYS A 5 -4.17 -28.80 0.60
CA LYS A 5 -5.35 -28.41 -0.18
C LYS A 5 -5.68 -26.95 0.18
N PRO A 6 -5.83 -26.05 -0.80
CA PRO A 6 -6.29 -24.71 -0.53
C PRO A 6 -7.67 -24.80 0.13
N ARG A 7 -7.80 -24.20 1.31
CA ARG A 7 -9.10 -24.03 1.96
C ARG A 7 -9.78 -22.85 1.27
N GLU A 8 -10.95 -23.08 0.70
CA GLU A 8 -11.79 -22.01 0.17
C GLU A 8 -12.22 -21.13 1.36
N GLU A 9 -11.84 -19.85 1.33
CA GLU A 9 -12.18 -18.91 2.39
C GLU A 9 -13.50 -18.22 2.07
N GLU A 10 -14.39 -18.21 3.06
CA GLU A 10 -15.68 -17.55 2.95
C GLU A 10 -15.50 -16.03 3.07
N LEU A 11 -16.11 -15.28 2.16
CA LEU A 11 -16.06 -13.81 2.17
C LEU A 11 -17.06 -13.25 3.18
N GLN A 12 -16.64 -12.22 3.89
CA GLN A 12 -17.53 -11.42 4.73
C GLN A 12 -17.61 -10.01 4.17
N THR A 13 -18.83 -9.55 3.93
CA THR A 13 -19.14 -8.20 3.42
C THR A 13 -19.34 -7.17 4.54
N SER A 14 -19.41 -7.63 5.79
CA SER A 14 -19.59 -6.82 6.98
C SER A 14 -18.37 -6.94 7.89
N GLY A 15 -17.97 -5.84 8.53
CA GLY A 15 -16.76 -5.78 9.36
C GLY A 15 -15.78 -4.73 8.86
N GLY A 16 -14.91 -4.27 9.76
CA GLY A 16 -13.93 -3.22 9.46
C GLY A 16 -12.52 -3.77 9.31
N LEU A 17 -11.68 -3.01 8.61
CA LEU A 17 -10.23 -3.17 8.64
C LEU A 17 -9.66 -2.23 9.71
N ALA A 18 -8.63 -2.66 10.41
CA ALA A 18 -7.94 -1.84 11.41
C ALA A 18 -6.56 -1.43 10.88
N PHE A 19 -6.23 -0.15 10.99
CA PHE A 19 -4.91 0.36 10.61
C PHE A 19 -3.95 0.33 11.81
N SER A 20 -2.65 0.13 11.55
CA SER A 20 -1.63 0.23 12.62
C SER A 20 -1.43 1.65 13.13
N ALA A 21 -1.76 2.65 12.30
CA ALA A 21 -1.63 4.06 12.63
C ALA A 21 -2.68 4.86 11.86
N ASP A 22 -3.26 5.86 12.52
CA ASP A 22 -4.25 6.76 11.92
C ASP A 22 -3.58 7.83 11.05
N THR A 23 -2.30 8.10 11.27
CA THR A 23 -1.55 9.09 10.50
C THR A 23 -0.09 8.67 10.38
N VAL A 24 0.41 8.62 9.15
CA VAL A 24 1.83 8.35 8.85
C VAL A 24 2.46 9.65 8.36
N LYS A 25 3.32 10.25 9.19
CA LYS A 25 4.04 11.48 8.85
C LYS A 25 5.42 11.17 8.29
N PHE A 26 5.83 11.97 7.31
CA PHE A 26 7.15 11.94 6.72
C PHE A 26 7.89 13.21 7.15
N ASP A 27 8.86 13.07 8.06
CA ASP A 27 9.76 14.17 8.41
C ASP A 27 10.85 14.24 7.33
N THR A 28 10.79 15.22 6.43
CA THR A 28 11.86 15.46 5.46
C THR A 28 12.48 16.84 5.72
N VAL A 29 13.32 16.92 6.74
CA VAL A 29 14.20 18.08 6.95
C VAL A 29 15.38 17.90 5.99
N PHE A 30 15.21 18.39 4.75
CA PHE A 30 16.25 18.55 3.73
C PHE A 30 17.17 17.34 3.47
N THR A 31 16.79 16.42 2.56
CA THR A 31 17.81 15.57 1.89
C THR A 31 17.51 15.41 0.40
N THR A 32 18.57 15.49 -0.40
CA THR A 32 18.54 15.78 -1.85
C THR A 32 18.11 14.60 -2.72
N LEU A 33 18.26 13.33 -2.31
CA LEU A 33 17.99 12.17 -3.18
C LEU A 33 17.76 10.86 -2.38
N ARG A 34 16.86 10.82 -1.40
CA ARG A 34 16.55 9.57 -0.68
C ARG A 34 15.05 9.32 -0.59
N THR A 35 14.59 8.22 -1.19
CA THR A 35 13.23 7.72 -1.02
C THR A 35 13.02 7.29 0.43
N VAL A 36 12.06 7.91 1.11
CA VAL A 36 11.66 7.52 2.48
C VAL A 36 10.44 6.63 2.38
N THR A 37 10.51 5.44 2.97
CA THR A 37 9.37 4.52 3.07
C THR A 37 8.99 4.32 4.53
N LYS A 38 7.69 4.26 4.81
CA LYS A 38 7.13 3.93 6.14
C LYS A 38 6.29 2.66 6.02
N ARG A 39 6.10 1.95 7.13
CA ARG A 39 5.26 0.74 7.17
C ARG A 39 3.90 1.10 7.75
N LEU A 40 2.83 0.78 7.01
CA LEU A 40 1.45 0.87 7.44
C LEU A 40 0.82 -0.51 7.30
N TRP A 41 0.41 -1.11 8.41
CA TRP A 41 -0.28 -2.39 8.39
C TRP A 41 -1.78 -2.16 8.37
N VAL A 42 -2.46 -2.98 7.58
CA VAL A 42 -3.92 -3.07 7.52
C VAL A 42 -4.31 -4.46 7.98
N TYR A 43 -5.00 -4.56 9.11
CA TYR A 43 -5.38 -5.81 9.74
C TYR A 43 -6.83 -6.16 9.42
N ASN A 44 -7.04 -7.37 8.94
CA ASN A 44 -8.36 -7.98 8.92
C ASN A 44 -8.58 -8.74 10.23
N ARG A 45 -9.21 -8.08 11.22
CA ARG A 45 -9.55 -8.69 12.50
C ARG A 45 -10.78 -9.59 12.43
N ASN A 46 -11.42 -9.71 11.27
CA ASN A 46 -12.59 -10.55 11.08
C ASN A 46 -12.16 -12.03 10.95
N PRO A 47 -13.02 -13.00 11.32
CA PRO A 47 -12.72 -14.42 11.19
C PRO A 47 -12.71 -14.91 9.73
N LYS A 48 -13.29 -14.14 8.82
CA LYS A 48 -13.48 -14.45 7.40
C LYS A 48 -12.68 -13.49 6.51
N GLY A 49 -12.47 -13.90 5.26
CA GLY A 49 -11.77 -13.09 4.28
C GLY A 49 -12.57 -11.84 3.88
N VAL A 50 -11.86 -10.75 3.60
CA VAL A 50 -12.44 -9.49 3.13
C VAL A 50 -11.84 -9.17 1.77
N ASN A 51 -12.68 -8.72 0.85
CA ASN A 51 -12.25 -8.20 -0.44
C ASN A 51 -12.24 -6.67 -0.40
N VAL A 52 -11.09 -6.06 -0.68
CA VAL A 52 -10.93 -4.61 -0.73
C VAL A 52 -11.08 -4.14 -2.16
N ASP A 53 -12.15 -3.40 -2.43
CA ASP A 53 -12.48 -2.92 -3.78
C ASP A 53 -11.41 -1.98 -4.34
N LEU A 54 -10.94 -1.03 -3.52
CA LEU A 54 -9.95 -0.03 -3.91
C LEU A 54 -9.02 0.30 -2.74
N ILE A 55 -7.72 0.25 -3.02
CA ILE A 55 -6.65 0.82 -2.22
C ILE A 55 -6.00 1.89 -3.09
N GLY A 56 -5.97 3.12 -2.61
CA GLY A 56 -5.39 4.22 -3.37
C GLY A 56 -5.23 5.46 -2.52
N LEU A 57 -4.54 6.43 -3.09
CA LEU A 57 -4.54 7.80 -2.59
C LEU A 57 -5.74 8.54 -3.18
N ASP A 58 -6.23 9.56 -2.47
CA ASP A 58 -7.38 10.35 -2.93
C ASP A 58 -7.12 11.02 -4.29
N GLN A 59 -5.89 11.50 -4.50
CA GLN A 59 -5.41 12.05 -5.77
C GLN A 59 -4.13 11.35 -6.21
N PRO A 60 -4.21 10.13 -6.76
CA PRO A 60 -3.03 9.31 -7.02
C PRO A 60 -2.10 9.96 -8.06
N ALA A 61 -2.66 10.59 -9.10
CA ALA A 61 -1.90 11.24 -10.17
C ALA A 61 -1.17 12.53 -9.73
N ALA A 62 -1.71 13.26 -8.75
CA ALA A 62 -1.12 14.51 -8.24
C ALA A 62 -0.31 14.31 -6.95
N SER A 63 -0.30 13.09 -6.41
CA SER A 63 0.37 12.79 -5.15
C SER A 63 1.89 12.66 -5.34
N ALA A 64 2.65 13.28 -4.42
CA ALA A 64 4.10 13.07 -4.29
C ALA A 64 4.47 11.70 -3.66
N TYR A 65 3.47 10.95 -3.21
CA TYR A 65 3.62 9.64 -2.61
C TYR A 65 3.19 8.52 -3.57
N THR A 66 3.95 7.43 -3.55
CA THR A 66 3.60 6.17 -4.21
C THR A 66 3.37 5.09 -3.15
N LEU A 67 2.47 4.14 -3.42
CA LEU A 67 2.22 3.03 -2.51
C LEU A 67 3.01 1.80 -2.95
N LEU A 68 3.54 1.06 -1.98
CA LEU A 68 4.00 -0.29 -2.20
C LEU A 68 3.01 -1.27 -1.56
N ILE A 69 2.29 -2.02 -2.38
CA ILE A 69 1.22 -2.92 -1.94
C ILE A 69 1.67 -4.34 -2.27
N ASN A 70 1.85 -5.21 -1.27
CA ASN A 70 2.37 -6.57 -1.44
C ASN A 70 3.72 -6.67 -2.17
N GLY A 71 4.53 -5.62 -2.12
CA GLY A 71 5.83 -5.57 -2.79
C GLY A 71 5.81 -4.90 -4.17
N ASP A 72 4.63 -4.64 -4.74
CA ASP A 72 4.48 -3.93 -6.01
C ASP A 72 4.34 -2.43 -5.81
N LEU A 73 5.08 -1.65 -6.61
CA LEU A 73 4.99 -0.19 -6.63
C LEU A 73 3.82 0.24 -7.52
N LYS A 74 2.72 0.68 -6.90
CA LYS A 74 1.47 1.05 -7.59
C LYS A 74 0.86 2.26 -6.89
N GLN A 75 0.17 3.13 -7.63
CA GLN A 75 -0.58 4.23 -7.01
C GLN A 75 -1.97 3.78 -6.52
N THR A 76 -2.51 2.75 -7.13
CA THR A 76 -3.79 2.13 -6.80
C THR A 76 -3.72 0.61 -6.94
N ALA A 77 -4.52 -0.10 -6.15
CA ALA A 77 -4.78 -1.52 -6.31
C ALA A 77 -6.27 -1.77 -6.12
N THR A 78 -6.83 -2.68 -6.90
CA THR A 78 -8.25 -3.06 -6.83
C THR A 78 -8.38 -4.54 -6.55
N ASN A 79 -9.51 -4.94 -5.98
CA ASN A 79 -9.87 -6.34 -5.76
C ASN A 79 -8.78 -7.09 -4.95
N VAL A 80 -8.31 -6.47 -3.87
CA VAL A 80 -7.25 -7.02 -3.02
C VAL A 80 -7.89 -7.89 -1.93
N PHE A 81 -7.63 -9.18 -2.00
CA PHE A 81 -8.13 -10.14 -1.02
C PHE A 81 -7.23 -10.21 0.22
N ILE A 82 -7.82 -10.03 1.41
CA ILE A 82 -7.15 -10.16 2.70
C ILE A 82 -7.85 -11.29 3.47
N ARG A 83 -7.10 -12.31 3.85
CA ARG A 83 -7.62 -13.48 4.57
C ARG A 83 -8.14 -13.11 5.96
N GLY A 84 -8.99 -13.97 6.50
CA GLY A 84 -9.45 -13.85 7.89
C GLY A 84 -8.27 -13.94 8.87
N GLN A 85 -8.25 -13.08 9.88
CA GLN A 85 -7.16 -12.98 10.86
C GLN A 85 -5.77 -12.68 10.26
N ASP A 86 -5.72 -12.14 9.04
CA ASP A 86 -4.48 -11.81 8.35
C ASP A 86 -4.28 -10.29 8.23
N SER A 87 -3.15 -9.89 7.67
CA SER A 87 -2.76 -8.49 7.52
C SER A 87 -2.13 -8.21 6.16
N LEU A 88 -2.35 -7.01 5.67
CA LEU A 88 -1.75 -6.47 4.47
C LEU A 88 -0.72 -5.41 4.85
N LEU A 89 0.50 -5.55 4.33
CA LEU A 89 1.52 -4.52 4.45
C LEU A 89 1.41 -3.53 3.29
N ILE A 90 1.21 -2.26 3.62
CA ILE A 90 1.33 -1.15 2.69
C ILE A 90 2.54 -0.32 3.11
N ARG A 91 3.44 -0.01 2.17
CA ARG A 91 4.55 0.91 2.42
C ARG A 91 4.40 2.18 1.59
N PRO A 92 3.84 3.27 2.15
CA PRO A 92 3.85 4.54 1.47
C PRO A 92 5.30 5.03 1.33
N ALA A 93 5.64 5.46 0.13
CA ALA A 93 6.95 5.92 -0.25
C ALA A 93 6.84 7.37 -0.72
N CYS A 94 7.60 8.27 -0.11
CA CYS A 94 7.84 9.59 -0.65
C CYS A 94 9.00 9.45 -1.65
N ALA A 95 8.69 9.42 -2.94
CA ALA A 95 9.72 9.46 -3.97
C ALA A 95 10.19 10.90 -4.11
N ALA A 96 11.48 11.14 -3.94
CA ALA A 96 12.05 12.39 -4.44
C ALA A 96 11.92 12.34 -5.95
N ALA A 97 11.11 13.22 -6.54
CA ALA A 97 11.13 13.41 -7.97
C ALA A 97 12.58 13.78 -8.35
N LEU A 98 13.23 12.94 -9.15
CA LEU A 98 14.47 13.30 -9.81
C LEU A 98 14.17 14.54 -10.65
N VAL A 99 14.53 15.71 -10.13
CA VAL A 99 14.69 16.95 -10.89
C VAL A 99 15.91 16.76 -11.79
N TRP A 100 15.79 15.91 -12.82
CA TRP A 100 16.82 15.68 -13.84
C TRP A 100 16.23 15.42 -15.23
N ALA A 101 14.92 15.63 -15.44
CA ALA A 101 14.30 15.53 -16.77
C ALA A 101 14.23 16.89 -17.52
N GLU A 102 14.61 18.01 -16.90
CA GLU A 102 14.57 19.35 -17.54
C GLU A 102 15.95 19.93 -17.90
N TYR A 103 17.03 19.14 -17.83
CA TYR A 103 18.39 19.60 -18.19
C TYR A 103 19.01 18.84 -19.37
N LEU A 104 18.20 18.47 -20.36
CA LEU A 104 18.71 18.22 -21.72
C LEU A 104 18.42 19.47 -22.56
N PRO A 105 19.36 20.42 -22.69
CA PRO A 105 19.21 21.45 -23.70
C PRO A 105 19.19 20.75 -25.06
N SER A 106 18.08 20.91 -25.79
CA SER A 106 18.05 20.62 -27.22
C SER A 106 19.03 21.58 -27.90
N ARG A 107 20.25 21.11 -28.16
CA ARG A 107 21.14 21.63 -29.19
C ARG A 107 21.83 20.48 -29.88
#